data_AF-A0AAU7FCD7-F1
#
_entry.id   AF-A0AAU7FCD7-F1
#
_cell.length_a   1.000
_cell.length_b   1.000
_cell.length_c   1.000
_cell.angle_alpha   90.00
_cell.angle_beta   90.00
_cell.angle_gamma   90.00
#
_symmetry.space_group_name_H-M   'P 1'
#
loop_
_entity.id
_entity.type
_entity.pdbx_description
1 polymer ?
#
loop_
_entity_poly.entity_id
_entity_poly.type
_entity_poly.pdbx_seq_one_letter_code
_entity_poly.pdbx_strand_id
1 'polypeptide(L)'
;MGQALAKLVGAGLCVSIKPDGNTLIVVPATKITPDIRQYIISHKAELLAELNAANDDYQRVVLAFHLKNGKGGVLIDPDGVASAVSDLLGRYGERLDVLALVVTLQGMGESAKTEAARLIERLSCR
;
A
#
# COMPACT_ATOMS: atom_id res chain seq x y z
N MET A 1 -1.66 -17.92 1.55
CA MET A 1 -2.15 -18.07 0.16
C MET A 1 -3.44 -18.85 0.20
N GLY A 2 -4.54 -18.31 -0.33
CA GLY A 2 -5.79 -19.05 -0.41
C GLY A 2 -5.81 -20.01 -1.62
N GLN A 3 -6.84 -20.86 -1.65
CA GLN A 3 -6.90 -21.99 -2.58
C GLN A 3 -7.09 -21.55 -4.03
N ALA A 4 -7.75 -20.41 -4.26
CA ALA A 4 -8.04 -19.93 -5.61
C ALA A 4 -6.78 -19.39 -6.31
N LEU A 5 -5.95 -18.60 -5.60
CA LEU A 5 -4.69 -18.12 -6.16
C LEU A 5 -3.68 -19.24 -6.37
N ALA A 6 -3.60 -20.19 -5.44
CA ALA A 6 -2.67 -21.32 -5.53
C ALA A 6 -2.88 -22.14 -6.81
N LYS A 7 -4.14 -22.33 -7.24
CA LYS A 7 -4.47 -23.05 -8.48
C LYS A 7 -3.98 -22.30 -9.73
N LEU A 8 -4.14 -20.98 -9.77
CA LEU A 8 -3.68 -20.17 -10.91
C LEU A 8 -2.14 -20.10 -10.96
N VAL A 9 -1.49 -19.95 -9.81
CA VAL A 9 -0.02 -20.00 -9.70
C VAL A 9 0.51 -21.37 -10.11
N GLY A 10 -0.15 -22.46 -9.70
CA GLY A 10 0.19 -23.83 -10.10
C GLY A 10 0.04 -24.09 -11.60
N ALA A 11 -0.86 -23.37 -12.28
CA ALA A 11 -0.97 -23.34 -13.75
C ALA A 11 0.11 -22.46 -14.42
N GLY A 12 1.00 -21.84 -13.63
CA GLY A 12 2.06 -20.96 -14.10
C GLY A 12 1.55 -19.61 -14.59
N LEU A 13 0.48 -19.09 -13.96
CA LEU A 13 -0.07 -17.76 -14.19
C LEU A 13 0.31 -16.82 -13.04
N CYS A 14 0.73 -15.61 -13.40
CA CYS A 14 0.77 -14.47 -12.49
C CYS A 14 -0.59 -13.78 -12.48
N VAL A 15 -1.08 -13.46 -11.28
CA VAL A 15 -2.36 -12.80 -11.06
C VAL A 15 -2.09 -11.54 -10.24
N SER A 16 -2.62 -10.41 -10.67
CA SER A 16 -2.56 -9.14 -9.95
C SER A 16 -3.88 -8.38 -10.08
N ILE A 17 -4.09 -7.37 -9.24
CA ILE A 17 -5.23 -6.46 -9.34
C ILE A 17 -4.74 -5.13 -9.91
N LYS A 18 -5.54 -4.49 -10.75
CA LYS A 18 -5.34 -3.08 -11.11
C LYS A 18 -5.48 -2.15 -9.88
N PRO A 19 -4.97 -0.91 -9.97
CA PRO A 19 -5.18 0.11 -8.94
C PRO A 19 -6.64 0.45 -8.63
N ASP A 20 -7.59 0.06 -9.50
CA ASP A 20 -9.03 0.20 -9.28
C ASP A 20 -9.59 -0.78 -8.23
N GLY A 21 -8.79 -1.75 -7.77
CA GLY A 21 -9.17 -2.73 -6.76
C GLY A 21 -10.16 -3.81 -7.23
N ASN A 22 -10.60 -3.77 -8.50
CA ASN A 22 -11.73 -4.59 -8.97
C ASN A 22 -11.46 -5.32 -10.30
N THR A 23 -10.38 -4.96 -10.98
CA THR A 23 -9.98 -5.61 -12.23
C THR A 23 -8.80 -6.55 -11.99
N LEU A 24 -9.00 -7.84 -12.27
CA LEU A 24 -7.92 -8.83 -12.29
C LEU A 24 -7.12 -8.76 -13.58
N ILE A 25 -5.80 -8.81 -13.45
CA ILE A 25 -4.83 -9.00 -14.54
C ILE A 25 -4.26 -10.41 -14.39
N VAL A 26 -4.29 -11.18 -15.48
CA VAL A 26 -3.77 -12.55 -15.51
C VAL A 26 -2.80 -12.70 -16.68
N VAL A 27 -1.56 -13.13 -16.40
CA VAL A 27 -0.46 -13.20 -17.37
C VAL A 27 0.29 -14.52 -17.19
N PRO A 28 0.74 -15.20 -18.26
CA PRO A 28 0.58 -14.85 -19.67
C PRO A 28 -0.77 -15.29 -20.24
N ALA A 29 -1.32 -14.49 -21.16
CA ALA A 29 -2.59 -14.79 -21.82
C ALA A 29 -2.56 -16.11 -22.62
N THR A 30 -1.38 -16.52 -23.10
CA THR A 30 -1.16 -17.76 -23.86
C THR A 30 -1.46 -19.03 -23.05
N LYS A 31 -1.47 -18.95 -21.72
CA LYS A 31 -1.81 -20.06 -20.83
C LYS A 31 -3.25 -20.05 -20.34
N ILE A 32 -4.06 -19.06 -20.73
CA ILE A 32 -5.47 -18.97 -20.33
C ILE A 32 -6.32 -19.86 -21.24
N THR A 33 -6.43 -21.13 -20.88
CA THR A 33 -7.33 -22.09 -21.53
C THR A 33 -8.81 -21.76 -21.22
N PRO A 34 -9.78 -22.31 -21.96
CA PRO A 34 -11.21 -22.14 -21.66
C PRO A 34 -11.60 -22.57 -20.25
N ASP A 35 -10.97 -23.64 -19.73
CA ASP A 35 -11.19 -24.14 -18.37
C ASP A 35 -10.69 -23.13 -17.31
N ILE A 36 -9.47 -22.61 -17.49
CA ILE A 36 -8.90 -21.57 -16.63
C ILE A 36 -9.76 -20.30 -16.68
N ARG A 37 -10.27 -19.92 -17.86
CA ARG A 37 -11.16 -18.77 -18.02
C ARG A 37 -12.46 -18.96 -17.22
N GLN A 38 -13.11 -20.11 -17.35
CA GLN A 38 -14.30 -20.43 -16.55
C GLN A 38 -13.99 -20.40 -15.06
N TYR A 39 -12.86 -20.99 -14.65
CA TYR A 39 -12.41 -20.96 -13.26
C TYR A 39 -12.24 -19.54 -12.72
N ILE A 40 -11.57 -18.64 -13.46
CA ILE A 40 -11.40 -17.23 -13.09
C ILE A 40 -12.75 -16.51 -12.96
N ILE A 41 -13.69 -16.77 -13.86
CA ILE A 41 -15.03 -16.15 -13.82
C ILE A 41 -15.79 -16.62 -12.57
N SER A 42 -15.80 -17.92 -12.30
CA SER A 42 -16.53 -18.50 -11.16
C SER A 42 -15.94 -18.10 -9.81
N HIS A 43 -14.64 -17.85 -9.72
CA HIS A 43 -13.94 -17.54 -8.46
C HIS A 43 -13.44 -16.09 -8.40
N LYS A 44 -13.94 -15.19 -9.26
CA LYS A 44 -13.44 -13.80 -9.36
C LYS A 44 -13.46 -13.06 -8.02
N ALA A 45 -14.56 -13.19 -7.26
CA ALA A 45 -14.71 -12.53 -5.98
C ALA A 45 -13.69 -13.02 -4.95
N GLU A 46 -13.46 -14.33 -4.90
CA GLU A 46 -12.46 -14.94 -4.01
C GLU A 46 -11.04 -14.53 -4.39
N LEU A 47 -10.71 -14.54 -5.68
CA LEU A 47 -9.40 -14.10 -6.18
C LEU A 47 -9.12 -12.63 -5.83
N LEU A 48 -10.12 -11.76 -5.97
CA LEU A 48 -10.00 -10.36 -5.57
C LEU A 48 -9.84 -10.23 -4.06
N ALA A 49 -10.60 -10.97 -3.25
CA ALA A 49 -10.49 -10.94 -1.80
C ALA A 49 -9.12 -11.42 -1.32
N GLU A 50 -8.61 -12.54 -1.86
CA GLU A 50 -7.29 -13.08 -1.52
C GLU A 50 -6.15 -12.14 -1.95
N LEU A 51 -6.24 -11.54 -3.13
CA LEU A 51 -5.23 -10.58 -3.60
C LEU A 51 -5.30 -9.25 -2.86
N ASN A 52 -6.50 -8.78 -2.49
CA ASN A 52 -6.63 -7.59 -1.65
C ASN A 52 -6.09 -7.86 -0.25
N ALA A 53 -6.40 -9.01 0.36
CA ALA A 53 -5.83 -9.40 1.65
C ALA A 53 -4.29 -9.54 1.58
N ALA A 54 -3.76 -10.13 0.50
CA ALA A 54 -2.31 -10.20 0.30
C ALA A 54 -1.67 -8.84 0.02
N ASN A 55 -2.39 -7.89 -0.57
CA ASN A 55 -1.93 -6.51 -0.74
C ASN A 55 -2.05 -5.68 0.55
N ASP A 56 -3.03 -5.97 1.40
CA ASP A 56 -3.14 -5.38 2.74
C ASP A 56 -1.94 -5.75 3.63
N ASP A 57 -1.33 -6.92 3.40
CA ASP A 57 -0.07 -7.32 4.02
C ASP A 57 1.14 -6.50 3.52
N TYR A 58 1.06 -5.93 2.31
CA TYR A 58 2.08 -5.01 1.78
C TYR A 58 1.69 -3.56 2.08
N GLN A 59 2.04 -3.11 3.29
CA GLN A 59 1.83 -1.74 3.75
C GLN A 59 2.68 -0.69 3.01
N ARG A 60 3.11 -0.92 1.77
CA ARG A 60 4.03 -0.01 1.09
C ARG A 60 3.39 1.38 0.98
N VAL A 61 4.00 2.37 1.64
CA VAL A 61 3.55 3.75 1.62
C VAL A 61 4.48 4.59 0.74
N VAL A 62 3.90 5.52 0.00
CA VAL A 62 4.63 6.59 -0.67
C VAL A 62 4.26 7.88 0.03
N LEU A 63 5.24 8.54 0.64
CA LEU A 63 5.02 9.69 1.50
C LEU A 63 5.92 10.84 1.09
N ALA A 64 5.30 11.94 0.67
CA ALA A 64 5.98 13.19 0.42
C ALA A 64 6.31 13.89 1.74
N PHE A 65 7.51 14.46 1.86
CA PHE A 65 7.92 15.19 3.04
C PHE A 65 8.64 16.49 2.68
N HIS A 66 8.56 17.45 3.58
CA HIS A 66 9.24 18.73 3.48
C HIS A 66 10.14 18.94 4.69
N LEU A 67 11.24 19.65 4.47
CA LEU A 67 12.17 20.11 5.48
C LEU A 67 11.96 21.62 5.68
N LYS A 68 12.26 22.12 6.88
CA LYS A 68 12.12 23.54 7.23
C LYS A 68 12.92 24.51 6.35
N ASN A 69 13.91 24.01 5.61
CA ASN A 69 14.70 24.80 4.67
C ASN A 69 14.07 24.87 3.26
N GLY A 70 12.81 24.45 3.11
CA GLY A 70 12.07 24.47 1.84
C GLY A 70 12.45 23.34 0.87
N LYS A 71 13.36 22.43 1.25
CA LYS A 71 13.65 21.21 0.48
C LYS A 71 12.66 20.10 0.86
N GLY A 72 12.62 19.04 0.07
CA GLY A 72 11.76 17.89 0.36
C GLY A 72 12.14 16.68 -0.48
N GLY A 73 11.35 15.63 -0.34
CA GLY A 73 11.52 14.40 -1.09
C GLY A 73 10.31 13.49 -0.94
N VAL A 74 10.43 12.30 -1.52
CA VAL A 74 9.46 11.23 -1.39
C VAL A 74 10.14 10.04 -0.75
N LEU A 75 9.60 9.57 0.36
CA LEU A 75 9.98 8.32 1.00
C LEU A 75 9.05 7.22 0.49
N ILE A 76 9.62 6.09 0.10
CA ILE A 76 8.86 4.90 -0.23
C ILE A 76 9.28 3.83 0.76
N ASP A 77 8.35 3.45 1.64
CA ASP A 77 8.63 2.54 2.74
C ASP A 77 7.77 1.28 2.58
N PRO A 78 8.37 0.08 2.53
CA PRO A 78 7.62 -1.17 2.38
C PRO A 78 6.82 -1.55 3.63
N ASP A 79 7.16 -0.98 4.79
CA ASP A 79 6.68 -1.40 6.11
C ASP A 79 5.57 -0.50 6.69
N GLY A 80 5.00 0.41 5.88
CA GLY A 80 3.83 1.19 6.32
C GLY A 80 4.08 2.63 6.69
N VAL A 81 2.97 3.34 6.88
CA VAL A 81 2.94 4.75 7.27
C VAL A 81 3.68 4.98 8.59
N ALA A 82 3.50 4.10 9.57
CA ALA A 82 4.15 4.23 10.87
C ALA A 82 5.68 4.09 10.76
N SER A 83 6.17 3.11 9.99
CA SER A 83 7.60 2.94 9.70
C SER A 83 8.16 4.17 9.00
N ALA A 84 7.49 4.64 7.93
CA ALA A 84 7.90 5.81 7.17
C ALA A 84 7.98 7.08 8.03
N VAL A 85 6.98 7.33 8.88
CA VAL A 85 6.98 8.48 9.80
C VAL A 85 8.11 8.37 10.81
N SER A 86 8.33 7.18 11.38
CA SER A 86 9.44 6.92 12.30
C SER A 86 10.81 7.16 11.63
N ASP A 87 11.00 6.68 10.40
CA ASP A 87 12.23 6.86 9.63
C ASP A 87 12.50 8.35 9.32
N LEU A 88 11.48 9.11 8.90
CA LEU A 88 11.62 10.54 8.67
C LEU A 88 11.96 11.31 9.94
N LEU A 89 11.30 11.00 11.06
CA LEU A 89 11.61 11.63 12.35
C LEU A 89 13.01 11.27 12.83
N GLY A 90 13.45 10.02 12.66
CA GLY A 90 14.78 9.57 13.03
C GLY A 90 15.89 10.20 12.19
N ARG A 91 15.68 10.29 10.86
CA ARG A 91 16.69 10.84 9.93
C ARG A 91 16.79 12.35 9.97
N TYR A 92 15.65 13.04 10.06
CA TYR A 92 15.61 14.49 9.87
C TYR A 92 15.27 15.26 11.15
N GLY A 93 14.62 14.62 12.13
CA GLY A 93 14.34 15.22 13.43
C GLY A 93 13.76 16.62 13.32
N GLU A 94 14.42 17.59 13.95
CA GLU A 94 13.97 18.99 13.99
C GLU A 94 14.05 19.71 12.64
N ARG A 95 14.73 19.14 11.65
CA ARG A 95 14.80 19.69 10.28
C ARG A 95 13.55 19.35 9.48
N LEU A 96 12.79 18.34 9.90
CA LEU A 96 11.54 17.96 9.27
C LEU A 96 10.47 19.02 9.54
N ASP A 97 9.72 19.38 8.50
CA ASP A 97 8.51 20.16 8.66
C ASP A 97 7.37 19.20 9.05
N VAL A 98 7.20 19.04 10.35
CA VAL A 98 6.20 18.13 10.93
C VAL A 98 4.78 18.59 10.60
N LEU A 99 4.53 19.89 10.45
CA LEU A 99 3.21 20.40 10.07
C LEU A 99 2.88 20.04 8.62
N ALA A 100 3.81 20.22 7.70
CA ALA A 100 3.64 19.79 6.31
C ALA A 100 3.45 18.26 6.19
N LEU A 101 4.14 17.50 7.05
CA LEU A 101 3.96 16.05 7.15
C LEU A 101 2.56 15.68 7.62
N VAL A 102 2.05 16.33 8.68
CA VAL A 102 0.68 16.12 9.19
C VAL A 102 -0.36 16.40 8.11
N VAL A 103 -0.22 17.50 7.36
CA VAL A 103 -1.13 17.83 6.25
C VAL A 103 -1.10 16.73 5.19
N THR A 104 0.08 16.23 4.84
CA THR A 104 0.24 15.13 3.88
C THR A 104 -0.50 13.87 4.37
N LEU A 105 -0.30 13.50 5.64
CA LEU A 105 -0.93 12.32 6.25
C LEU A 105 -2.46 12.43 6.37
N GLN A 106 -2.99 13.64 6.63
CA GLN A 106 -4.43 13.87 6.73
C GLN A 106 -5.16 13.69 5.39
N GLY A 107 -4.47 13.92 4.27
CA GLY A 107 -4.99 13.67 2.93
C GLY A 107 -4.96 12.19 2.50
N MET A 108 -4.47 11.29 3.36
CA MET A 108 -4.33 9.86 3.07
C MET A 108 -5.41 9.03 3.81
N GLY A 109 -5.32 7.69 3.71
CA GLY A 109 -6.25 6.75 4.35
C GLY A 109 -6.20 6.76 5.89
N GLU A 110 -7.10 6.01 6.53
CA GLU A 110 -7.31 6.03 7.99
C GLU A 110 -6.04 5.77 8.84
N SER A 111 -5.18 4.84 8.40
CA SER A 111 -3.93 4.54 9.11
C SER A 111 -3.00 5.76 9.15
N ALA A 112 -2.99 6.57 8.10
CA ALA A 112 -2.18 7.80 8.05
C ALA A 112 -2.77 8.91 8.92
N LYS A 113 -4.09 9.02 9.00
CA LYS A 113 -4.76 9.98 9.90
C LYS A 113 -4.46 9.68 11.38
N THR A 114 -4.34 8.41 11.73
CA THR A 114 -3.95 7.98 13.09
C THR A 114 -2.53 8.44 13.41
N GLU A 115 -1.58 8.27 12.50
CA GLU A 115 -0.21 8.79 12.70
C GLU A 115 -0.17 10.33 12.70
N ALA A 116 -1.00 10.99 11.90
CA ALA A 116 -1.13 12.45 11.92
C ALA A 116 -1.59 12.95 13.30
N ALA A 117 -2.59 12.29 13.91
CA ALA A 117 -3.08 12.64 15.24
C ALA A 117 -1.97 12.50 16.30
N ARG A 118 -1.18 11.41 16.26
CA ARG A 118 -0.03 11.23 17.17
C ARG A 118 1.03 12.31 17.01
N LEU A 119 1.30 12.74 15.78
CA LEU A 119 2.24 13.84 15.53
C LEU A 119 1.72 15.16 16.10
N ILE A 120 0.42 15.44 15.97
CA ILE A 120 -0.22 16.64 16.55
C ILE A 120 -0.09 16.61 18.08
N GLU A 121 -0.40 15.48 18.74
CA GLU A 121 -0.24 15.34 20.19
C GLU A 121 1.21 15.62 20.64
N ARG A 122 2.20 15.12 19.91
CA ARG A 122 3.63 15.38 20.20
C ARG A 122 4.01 16.84 20.07
N LEU A 123 3.35 17.59 19.18
CA LEU A 123 3.58 19.04 19.03
C LEU A 123 2.89 19.85 20.13
N SER A 124 1.75 19.38 20.64
CA SER A 124 1.01 20.04 21.72
C SER A 124 1.62 19.86 23.12
N CYS A 125 2.47 18.85 23.31
CA CYS A 125 3.16 18.58 24.58
C CYS A 125 4.60 19.12 24.67
N ARG A 126 5.05 19.93 23.70
CA ARG A 126 6.31 20.70 23.75
C ARG A 126 6.04 22.16 24.07
#